data_AF-A0A6B2DLS6-F1
#
_entry.id   AF-A0A6B2DLS6-F1
#
_cell.length_a   1.000
_cell.length_b   1.000
_cell.length_c   1.000
_cell.angle_alpha   90.00
_cell.angle_beta   90.00
_cell.angle_gamma   90.00
#
_symmetry.space_group_name_H-M   'P 1'
#
loop_
_entity.id
_entity.type
_entity.pdbx_description
1 polymer ?
#
loop_
_entity_poly.entity_id
_entity_poly.type
_entity_poly.pdbx_seq_one_letter_code
_entity_poly.pdbx_strand_id
1 'polypeptide(L)'
;MTQRPADWSPPSPRELPALREHLAEYVTTWPAHLFVAEALRHGRGTLRPMASPAVGAGLLLEDEHRRLSGAQLFYVTADITRLVRQAAPSLRDKWDIQPQDLPAPTGFMLFAEPMAEYVREDGKRIDVVAVSWGGTELVTSETGGLWVTFWTVTDFAAIKRLARAAGASAVEAELAAHQQNAELTWDNELYLPWGSTFVTVAPGEGGRVIDPTSIAAAETTLSWLQTVHAGWIFSNPNNLTETTEEHLPRTQRIRAERAGHRASPVRVVSISRKPSSRSVRQGDPSGRTVSVQFPVAPFFRRQPYGPGSQLRKLIPIAGHWRGPLDAPVRITQKVNVVDTAPTPDSR
;
A
#
# COMPACT_ATOMS: atom_id res chain seq x y z
N MET A 1 27.61 9.33 -10.91
CA MET A 1 27.12 9.15 -9.53
C MET A 1 25.74 9.76 -9.45
N THR A 2 24.71 8.95 -9.67
CA THR A 2 23.30 9.34 -9.58
C THR A 2 22.97 9.62 -8.11
N GLN A 3 22.64 10.87 -7.78
CA GLN A 3 22.15 11.23 -6.45
C GLN A 3 20.92 10.38 -6.13
N ARG A 4 20.92 9.71 -4.97
CA ARG A 4 19.71 9.08 -4.43
C ARG A 4 18.64 10.16 -4.32
N PRO A 5 17.43 9.98 -4.87
CA PRO A 5 16.31 10.84 -4.53
C PRO A 5 16.10 10.82 -3.01
N ALA A 6 15.61 11.93 -2.46
CA ALA A 6 15.47 12.16 -1.02
C ALA A 6 14.98 10.90 -0.28
N ASP A 7 15.81 10.38 0.62
CA ASP A 7 15.50 9.19 1.40
C ASP A 7 14.21 9.46 2.20
N TRP A 8 13.17 8.66 1.97
CA TRP A 8 11.94 8.70 2.78
C TRP A 8 12.30 8.54 4.26
N SER A 9 11.97 9.56 5.05
CA SER A 9 12.07 9.52 6.51
C SER A 9 10.65 9.44 7.05
N PRO A 10 10.16 8.25 7.44
CA PRO A 10 8.81 8.14 7.95
C PRO A 10 8.66 8.96 9.25
N PRO A 11 7.50 9.58 9.49
CA PRO A 11 7.19 10.09 10.81
C PRO A 11 7.22 8.96 11.85
N SER A 12 7.38 9.32 13.11
CA SER A 12 7.18 8.39 14.22
C SER A 12 5.70 7.94 14.29
N PRO A 13 5.40 6.78 14.91
CA PRO A 13 4.02 6.33 15.07
C PRO A 13 3.09 7.36 15.72
N ARG A 14 3.62 8.21 16.63
CA ARG A 14 2.83 9.23 17.34
C ARG A 14 2.46 10.44 16.49
N GLU A 15 3.18 10.66 15.40
CA GLU A 15 2.92 11.74 14.44
C GLU A 15 1.95 11.31 13.33
N LEU A 16 1.70 10.00 13.19
CA LEU A 16 0.78 9.46 12.19
C LEU A 16 -0.64 10.05 12.24
N PRO A 17 -1.25 10.30 13.43
CA PRO A 17 -2.55 10.95 13.49
C PRO A 17 -2.52 12.36 12.91
N ALA A 18 -1.49 13.15 13.21
CA ALA A 18 -1.34 14.51 12.69
C ALA A 18 -1.10 14.50 11.18
N LEU A 19 -0.29 13.57 10.66
CA LEU A 19 -0.14 13.38 9.21
C LEU A 19 -1.49 13.10 8.55
N ARG A 20 -2.28 12.19 9.12
CA ARG A 20 -3.60 11.82 8.58
C ARG A 20 -4.63 12.96 8.71
N GLU A 21 -4.54 13.81 9.72
CA GLU A 21 -5.32 15.07 9.83
C GLU A 21 -4.96 16.02 8.70
N HIS A 22 -3.67 16.29 8.52
CA HIS A 22 -3.20 17.20 7.49
C HIS A 22 -3.55 16.71 6.09
N LEU A 23 -3.46 15.40 5.82
CA LEU A 23 -3.92 14.82 4.56
C LEU A 23 -5.43 14.98 4.36
N ALA A 24 -6.24 14.71 5.40
CA ALA A 24 -7.69 14.86 5.34
C ALA A 24 -8.11 16.31 5.10
N GLU A 25 -7.42 17.28 5.69
CA GLU A 25 -7.62 18.71 5.43
C GLU A 25 -7.17 19.07 4.02
N TYR A 26 -5.96 18.64 3.61
CA TYR A 26 -5.38 18.94 2.32
C TYR A 26 -6.26 18.51 1.14
N VAL A 27 -6.86 17.31 1.19
CA VAL A 27 -7.73 16.84 0.09
C VAL A 27 -8.96 17.71 -0.14
N THR A 28 -9.36 18.53 0.84
CA THR A 28 -10.47 19.50 0.68
C THR A 28 -10.04 20.83 0.05
N THR A 29 -8.74 21.03 -0.14
CA THR A 29 -8.19 22.30 -0.61
C THR A 29 -8.24 22.43 -2.13
N TRP A 30 -8.26 23.68 -2.60
CA TRP A 30 -8.20 23.97 -4.03
C TRP A 30 -6.93 23.46 -4.73
N PRO A 31 -5.71 23.56 -4.14
CA PRO A 31 -4.51 22.93 -4.71
C PRO A 31 -4.64 21.42 -4.94
N ALA A 32 -5.19 20.66 -3.98
CA ALA A 32 -5.41 19.23 -4.14
C ALA A 32 -6.39 18.95 -5.30
N HIS A 33 -7.48 19.71 -5.37
CA HIS A 33 -8.45 19.62 -6.46
C HIS A 33 -7.80 19.87 -7.84
N LEU A 34 -7.02 20.94 -7.98
CA LEU A 34 -6.31 21.24 -9.22
C LEU A 34 -5.33 20.13 -9.60
N PHE A 35 -4.57 19.63 -8.63
CA PHE A 35 -3.61 18.54 -8.86
C PHE A 35 -4.29 17.27 -9.39
N VAL A 36 -5.37 16.81 -8.73
CA VAL A 36 -6.09 15.61 -9.16
C VAL A 36 -6.81 15.84 -10.50
N ALA A 37 -7.41 17.02 -10.71
CA ALA A 37 -8.05 17.33 -11.98
C ALA A 37 -7.05 17.33 -13.16
N GLU A 38 -5.84 17.82 -12.95
CA GLU A 38 -4.77 17.77 -13.95
C GLU A 38 -4.28 16.34 -14.19
N ALA A 39 -4.11 15.56 -13.13
CA ALA A 39 -3.78 14.14 -13.24
C ALA A 39 -4.83 13.41 -14.10
N LEU A 40 -6.12 13.60 -13.83
CA LEU A 40 -7.22 13.02 -14.61
C LEU A 40 -7.23 13.51 -16.06
N ARG A 41 -6.92 14.78 -16.33
CA ARG A 41 -6.86 15.35 -17.69
C ARG A 41 -5.76 14.69 -18.53
N HIS A 42 -4.61 14.40 -17.91
CA HIS A 42 -3.52 13.65 -18.54
C HIS A 42 -3.74 12.13 -18.53
N GLY A 43 -4.94 11.68 -18.18
CA GLY A 43 -5.24 10.26 -18.11
C GLY A 43 -4.34 9.52 -17.13
N ARG A 44 -4.03 10.13 -15.98
CA ARG A 44 -3.45 9.45 -14.81
C ARG A 44 -4.58 9.04 -13.86
N GLY A 45 -4.29 8.10 -12.97
CA GLY A 45 -5.29 7.44 -12.16
C GLY A 45 -5.95 6.26 -12.88
N THR A 46 -6.06 5.15 -12.18
CA THR A 46 -6.74 3.93 -12.63
C THR A 46 -8.24 4.14 -12.68
N LEU A 47 -8.79 4.75 -11.63
CA LEU A 47 -10.22 4.99 -11.48
C LEU A 47 -10.55 6.39 -11.96
N ARG A 48 -11.46 6.48 -12.91
CA ARG A 48 -11.85 7.75 -13.54
C ARG A 48 -13.36 7.83 -13.59
N PRO A 49 -13.98 8.64 -12.71
CA PRO A 49 -15.41 8.87 -12.77
C PRO A 49 -15.83 9.30 -14.18
N MET A 50 -17.03 8.90 -14.61
CA MET A 50 -17.61 9.33 -15.88
C MET A 50 -18.11 10.78 -15.80
N ALA A 51 -17.17 11.70 -15.59
CA ALA A 51 -17.41 13.12 -15.44
C ALA A 51 -16.25 13.91 -16.05
N SER A 52 -16.37 15.23 -16.10
CA SER A 52 -15.22 16.07 -16.46
C SER A 52 -14.09 15.88 -15.42
N PRO A 53 -12.81 16.08 -15.77
CA PRO A 53 -11.70 15.92 -14.82
C PRO A 53 -11.86 16.73 -13.53
N ALA A 54 -12.44 17.93 -13.61
CA ALA A 54 -12.72 18.75 -12.44
C ALA A 54 -13.78 18.11 -11.52
N VAL A 55 -14.92 17.68 -12.09
CA VAL A 55 -15.98 17.02 -11.31
C VAL A 55 -15.50 15.68 -10.75
N GLY A 56 -14.76 14.90 -11.55
CA GLY A 56 -14.15 13.65 -11.12
C GLY A 56 -13.19 13.85 -9.95
N ALA A 57 -12.33 14.88 -10.00
CA ALA A 57 -11.44 15.22 -8.90
C ALA A 57 -12.20 15.54 -7.61
N GLY A 58 -13.27 16.33 -7.69
CA GLY A 58 -14.13 16.62 -6.55
C GLY A 58 -14.72 15.36 -5.92
N LEU A 59 -15.28 14.46 -6.73
CA LEU A 59 -15.85 13.19 -6.27
C LEU A 59 -14.81 12.28 -5.58
N LEU A 60 -13.63 12.14 -6.20
CA LEU A 60 -12.54 11.32 -5.65
C LEU A 60 -12.03 11.87 -4.32
N LEU A 61 -11.82 13.19 -4.24
CA LEU A 61 -11.30 13.85 -3.04
C LEU A 61 -12.30 13.90 -1.90
N GLU A 62 -13.60 14.04 -2.19
CA GLU A 62 -14.66 13.96 -1.19
C GLU A 62 -14.72 12.55 -0.58
N ASP A 63 -14.68 11.51 -1.41
CA ASP A 63 -14.68 10.12 -0.96
C ASP A 63 -13.41 9.79 -0.15
N GLU A 64 -12.25 10.31 -0.57
CA GLU A 64 -10.99 10.17 0.17
C GLU A 64 -11.00 10.92 1.50
N HIS A 65 -11.57 12.13 1.55
CA HIS A 65 -11.72 12.88 2.80
C HIS A 65 -12.51 12.07 3.83
N ARG A 66 -13.61 11.41 3.43
CA ARG A 66 -14.38 10.53 4.32
C ARG A 66 -13.57 9.35 4.81
N ARG A 67 -12.81 8.69 3.93
CA ARG A 67 -11.92 7.57 4.31
C ARG A 67 -10.87 8.01 5.31
N LEU A 68 -10.13 9.09 5.03
CA LEU A 68 -9.09 9.59 5.92
C LEU A 68 -9.68 10.02 7.27
N SER A 69 -10.78 10.77 7.28
CA SER A 69 -11.40 11.23 8.53
C SER A 69 -11.87 10.09 9.44
N GLY A 70 -12.36 8.98 8.85
CA GLY A 70 -12.85 7.80 9.57
C GLY A 70 -11.81 6.69 9.81
N ALA A 71 -10.58 6.84 9.31
CA ALA A 71 -9.58 5.78 9.26
C ALA A 71 -9.10 5.33 10.65
N GLN A 72 -9.01 4.01 10.84
CA GLN A 72 -8.12 3.44 11.86
C GLN A 72 -6.67 3.49 11.38
N LEU A 73 -5.74 3.78 12.30
CA LEU A 73 -4.36 4.07 11.94
C LEU A 73 -3.45 2.87 12.19
N PHE A 74 -2.65 2.52 11.19
CA PHE A 74 -1.69 1.43 11.24
C PHE A 74 -0.30 1.96 10.88
N TYR A 75 0.69 1.65 11.72
CA TYR A 75 2.09 1.94 11.45
C TYR A 75 2.84 0.62 11.29
N VAL A 76 3.35 0.36 10.09
CA VAL A 76 4.11 -0.85 9.77
C VAL A 76 5.60 -0.54 9.90
N THR A 77 6.24 -1.14 10.91
CA THR A 77 7.67 -0.96 11.14
C THR A 77 8.52 -1.49 9.98
N ALA A 78 9.74 -0.98 9.85
CA ALA A 78 10.62 -1.31 8.71
C ALA A 78 10.83 -2.81 8.53
N ASP A 79 11.04 -3.56 9.62
CA ASP A 79 11.24 -5.01 9.54
C ASP A 79 9.99 -5.74 9.03
N ILE A 80 8.79 -5.30 9.43
CA ILE A 80 7.53 -5.84 8.90
C ILE A 80 7.33 -5.43 7.45
N THR A 81 7.66 -4.20 7.05
CA THR A 81 7.59 -3.79 5.65
C THR A 81 8.41 -4.71 4.75
N ARG A 82 9.63 -5.05 5.16
CA ARG A 82 10.48 -6.00 4.43
C ARG A 82 9.85 -7.40 4.37
N LEU A 83 9.30 -7.88 5.49
CA LEU A 83 8.61 -9.17 5.57
C LEU A 83 7.38 -9.22 4.65
N VAL A 84 6.57 -8.17 4.66
CA VAL A 84 5.39 -7.98 3.82
C VAL A 84 5.78 -8.03 2.35
N ARG A 85 6.78 -7.25 1.94
CA ARG A 85 7.29 -7.23 0.55
C ARG A 85 7.80 -8.59 0.08
N GLN A 86 8.47 -9.33 0.95
CA GLN A 86 8.94 -10.69 0.63
C GLN A 86 7.80 -11.71 0.51
N ALA A 87 6.75 -11.57 1.32
CA ALA A 87 5.61 -12.48 1.32
C ALA A 87 4.57 -12.19 0.22
N ALA A 88 4.46 -10.93 -0.20
CA ALA A 88 3.47 -10.44 -1.16
C ALA A 88 3.38 -11.26 -2.47
N PRO A 89 4.49 -11.70 -3.10
CA PRO A 89 4.42 -12.51 -4.32
C PRO A 89 3.65 -13.84 -4.15
N SER A 90 3.55 -14.37 -2.94
CA SER A 90 2.76 -15.58 -2.66
C SER A 90 1.25 -15.36 -2.61
N LEU A 91 0.80 -14.10 -2.71
CA LEU A 91 -0.60 -13.69 -2.88
C LEU A 91 -0.99 -13.47 -4.34
N ARG A 92 -0.08 -13.75 -5.28
CA ARG A 92 -0.43 -13.75 -6.71
C ARG A 92 -1.67 -14.62 -6.94
N ASP A 93 -2.64 -14.05 -7.65
CA ASP A 93 -3.93 -14.68 -8.01
C ASP A 93 -4.85 -15.00 -6.82
N LYS A 94 -4.60 -14.41 -5.63
CA LYS A 94 -5.44 -14.55 -4.43
C LYS A 94 -6.16 -13.23 -4.13
N TRP A 95 -7.13 -12.92 -4.97
CA TRP A 95 -7.84 -11.63 -4.96
C TRP A 95 -9.19 -11.66 -4.24
N ASP A 96 -9.62 -12.83 -3.77
CA ASP A 96 -10.87 -13.08 -3.05
C ASP A 96 -10.89 -12.48 -1.63
N ILE A 97 -10.60 -11.19 -1.53
CA ILE A 97 -10.58 -10.41 -0.30
C ILE A 97 -12.01 -10.21 0.19
N GLN A 98 -12.23 -10.48 1.47
CA GLN A 98 -13.50 -10.29 2.14
C GLN A 98 -13.39 -9.23 3.24
N PRO A 99 -14.52 -8.64 3.70
CA PRO A 99 -14.50 -7.64 4.77
C PRO A 99 -13.77 -8.11 6.04
N GLN A 100 -13.92 -9.39 6.41
CA GLN A 100 -13.25 -9.97 7.59
C GLN A 100 -11.74 -10.16 7.45
N ASP A 101 -11.20 -10.06 6.24
CA ASP A 101 -9.75 -10.16 6.00
C ASP A 101 -9.04 -8.83 6.29
N LEU A 102 -9.79 -7.72 6.34
CA LEU A 102 -9.26 -6.41 6.65
C LEU A 102 -9.01 -6.24 8.15
N PRO A 103 -7.93 -5.53 8.56
CA PRO A 103 -7.68 -5.25 9.96
C PRO A 103 -8.61 -4.17 10.53
N ALA A 104 -9.30 -3.43 9.65
CA ALA A 104 -10.37 -2.47 9.95
C ALA A 104 -11.23 -2.23 8.69
N PRO A 105 -12.53 -1.87 8.81
CA PRO A 105 -13.38 -1.54 7.66
C PRO A 105 -12.89 -0.32 6.87
N THR A 106 -12.40 0.70 7.58
CA THR A 106 -11.78 1.90 7.01
C THR A 106 -10.46 2.13 7.73
N GLY A 107 -9.38 2.35 6.99
CA GLY A 107 -8.07 2.49 7.59
C GLY A 107 -7.07 3.26 6.74
N PHE A 108 -5.99 3.67 7.41
CA PHE A 108 -4.83 4.32 6.84
C PHE A 108 -3.59 3.63 7.40
N MET A 109 -2.76 3.09 6.52
CA MET A 109 -1.56 2.34 6.85
C MET A 109 -0.33 3.03 6.26
N LEU A 110 0.60 3.40 7.13
CA LEU A 110 1.90 3.96 6.76
C LEU A 110 2.97 2.89 6.94
N PHE A 111 3.85 2.76 5.94
CA PHE A 111 5.01 1.90 6.00
C PHE A 111 6.27 2.72 6.30
N ALA A 112 7.06 2.25 7.27
CA ALA A 112 8.32 2.90 7.63
C ALA A 112 9.40 2.80 6.53
N GLU A 113 9.18 1.94 5.54
CA GLU A 113 9.96 1.86 4.30
C GLU A 113 8.99 1.87 3.12
N PRO A 114 9.42 2.22 1.89
CA PRO A 114 8.56 2.11 0.72
C PRO A 114 7.99 0.70 0.57
N MET A 115 6.66 0.59 0.52
CA MET A 115 5.96 -0.68 0.25
C MET A 115 6.13 -1.09 -1.21
N ALA A 116 6.19 -0.12 -2.11
CA ALA A 116 6.46 -0.32 -3.52
C ALA A 116 7.22 0.88 -4.09
N GLU A 117 7.82 0.67 -5.24
CA GLU A 117 8.61 1.66 -5.96
C GLU A 117 8.28 1.54 -7.44
N TYR A 118 8.21 2.66 -8.15
CA TYR A 118 8.10 2.65 -9.60
C TYR A 118 8.90 3.81 -10.20
N VAL A 119 9.22 3.71 -11.48
CA VAL A 119 9.90 4.77 -12.22
C VAL A 119 8.88 5.46 -13.10
N ARG A 120 8.73 6.78 -12.92
CA ARG A 120 7.89 7.62 -13.77
C ARG A 120 8.51 7.80 -15.16
N GLU A 121 7.71 8.28 -16.10
CA GLU A 121 8.14 8.58 -17.47
C GLU A 121 9.34 9.54 -17.55
N ASP A 122 9.48 10.43 -16.56
CA ASP A 122 10.60 11.36 -16.42
C ASP A 122 11.88 10.70 -15.84
N GLY A 123 11.89 9.36 -15.71
CA GLY A 123 13.00 8.58 -15.16
C GLY A 123 13.12 8.69 -13.64
N LYS A 124 12.22 9.42 -12.97
CA LYS A 124 12.30 9.59 -11.53
C LYS A 124 11.70 8.39 -10.82
N ARG A 125 12.46 7.84 -9.86
CA ARG A 125 11.95 6.85 -8.91
C ARG A 125 10.98 7.51 -7.93
N ILE A 126 9.83 6.86 -7.73
CA ILE A 126 8.79 7.23 -6.80
C ILE A 126 8.57 6.09 -5.81
N ASP A 127 8.51 6.47 -4.53
CA ASP A 127 8.31 5.56 -3.42
C ASP A 127 6.84 5.66 -2.94
N VAL A 128 6.14 4.53 -2.96
CA VAL A 128 4.78 4.38 -2.40
C VAL A 128 4.94 3.97 -0.95
N VAL A 129 4.42 4.77 -0.03
CA VAL A 129 4.72 4.66 1.41
C VAL A 129 3.48 4.51 2.28
N ALA A 130 2.29 4.82 1.77
CA ALA A 130 1.06 4.66 2.51
C ALA A 130 -0.10 4.21 1.63
N VAL A 131 -1.13 3.70 2.30
CA VAL A 131 -2.39 3.31 1.69
C VAL A 131 -3.55 3.70 2.61
N SER A 132 -4.63 4.23 2.04
CA SER A 132 -5.93 4.33 2.71
C SER A 132 -6.93 3.40 2.02
N TRP A 133 -7.89 2.90 2.79
CA TRP A 133 -8.97 2.07 2.26
C TRP A 133 -10.27 2.32 3.01
N GLY A 134 -11.38 2.00 2.34
CA GLY A 134 -12.72 1.99 2.91
C GLY A 134 -13.78 1.69 1.87
N GLY A 135 -15.03 1.60 2.31
CA GLY A 135 -16.15 1.59 1.37
C GLY A 135 -16.18 2.87 0.52
N THR A 136 -16.91 2.81 -0.58
CA THR A 136 -17.14 3.95 -1.48
C THR A 136 -18.62 4.03 -1.85
N GLU A 137 -19.08 5.24 -2.14
CA GLU A 137 -20.39 5.48 -2.76
C GLU A 137 -20.27 5.79 -4.26
N LEU A 138 -19.04 5.86 -4.79
CA LEU A 138 -18.79 6.15 -6.20
C LEU A 138 -19.12 4.95 -7.11
N VAL A 139 -19.24 3.75 -6.54
CA VAL A 139 -19.55 2.51 -7.25
C VAL A 139 -20.64 1.76 -6.50
N THR A 140 -21.81 1.62 -7.13
CA THR A 140 -22.89 0.78 -6.61
C THR A 140 -22.64 -0.67 -6.97
N SER A 141 -22.44 -1.52 -5.98
CA SER A 141 -22.28 -2.97 -6.14
C SER A 141 -23.19 -3.72 -5.16
N GLU A 142 -23.81 -4.81 -5.60
CA GLU A 142 -24.69 -5.65 -4.77
C GLU A 142 -23.94 -6.27 -3.58
N THR A 143 -22.68 -6.66 -3.80
CA THR A 143 -21.84 -7.20 -2.73
C THR A 143 -21.23 -6.08 -1.90
N GLY A 144 -21.11 -4.88 -2.46
CA GLY A 144 -20.29 -3.77 -1.98
C GLY A 144 -18.84 -3.91 -2.49
N GLY A 145 -17.97 -2.99 -2.07
CA GLY A 145 -16.55 -3.11 -2.40
C GLY A 145 -15.67 -2.22 -1.55
N LEU A 146 -14.38 -2.31 -1.85
CA LEU A 146 -13.30 -1.60 -1.21
C LEU A 146 -12.65 -0.66 -2.22
N TRP A 147 -12.60 0.62 -1.88
CA TRP A 147 -11.76 1.59 -2.56
C TRP A 147 -10.43 1.68 -1.83
N VAL A 148 -9.33 1.69 -2.59
CA VAL A 148 -7.97 1.75 -2.07
C VAL A 148 -7.22 2.87 -2.76
N THR A 149 -6.62 3.75 -1.98
CA THR A 149 -5.84 4.91 -2.46
C THR A 149 -4.40 4.76 -2.02
N PHE A 150 -3.47 4.92 -2.96
CA PHE A 150 -2.04 4.83 -2.73
C PHE A 150 -1.41 6.21 -2.63
N TRP A 151 -0.48 6.36 -1.69
CA TRP A 151 0.17 7.62 -1.36
C TRP A 151 1.67 7.54 -1.56
N THR A 152 2.22 8.55 -2.23
CA THR A 152 3.66 8.70 -2.47
C THR A 152 4.21 9.91 -1.76
N VAL A 153 5.52 9.93 -1.56
CA VAL A 153 6.21 11.06 -0.91
C VAL A 153 6.14 12.29 -1.80
N THR A 154 5.65 13.41 -1.26
CA THR A 154 5.62 14.68 -1.97
C THR A 154 7.04 15.15 -2.29
N ASP A 155 7.32 15.43 -3.57
CA ASP A 155 8.60 16.01 -3.99
C ASP A 155 8.60 17.52 -3.80
N PHE A 156 8.74 17.96 -2.55
CA PHE A 156 8.87 19.37 -2.22
C PHE A 156 10.04 20.03 -2.96
N ALA A 157 11.11 19.29 -3.29
CA ALA A 157 12.23 19.86 -4.05
C ALA A 157 11.81 20.19 -5.49
N ALA A 158 11.03 19.33 -6.15
CA ALA A 158 10.46 19.64 -7.47
C ALA A 158 9.48 20.81 -7.42
N ILE A 159 8.58 20.84 -6.43
CA ILE A 159 7.63 21.94 -6.25
C ILE A 159 8.36 23.27 -6.09
N LYS A 160 9.39 23.31 -5.23
CA LYS A 160 10.23 24.49 -5.02
C LYS A 160 10.98 24.91 -6.27
N ARG A 161 11.49 23.97 -7.08
CA ARG A 161 12.13 24.26 -8.37
C ARG A 161 11.13 24.90 -9.34
N LEU A 162 9.92 24.36 -9.44
CA LEU A 162 8.87 24.91 -10.31
C LEU A 162 8.46 26.33 -9.88
N ALA A 163 8.25 26.56 -8.58
CA ALA A 163 7.93 27.88 -8.05
C ALA A 163 9.03 28.92 -8.36
N ARG A 164 10.31 28.54 -8.19
CA ARG A 164 11.45 29.42 -8.55
C ARG A 164 11.54 29.68 -10.05
N ALA A 165 11.28 28.66 -10.88
CA ALA A 165 11.23 28.83 -12.34
C ALA A 165 10.11 29.78 -12.77
N ALA A 166 9.02 29.86 -11.99
CA ALA A 166 7.93 30.82 -12.17
C ALA A 166 8.21 32.20 -11.55
N GLY A 167 9.41 32.44 -11.00
CA GLY A 167 9.85 33.75 -10.49
C GLY A 167 9.77 33.93 -8.97
N ALA A 168 9.35 32.92 -8.19
CA ALA A 168 9.33 33.02 -6.73
C ALA A 168 10.74 33.05 -6.13
N SER A 169 10.93 33.83 -5.06
CA SER A 169 12.14 33.79 -4.25
C SER A 169 12.30 32.44 -3.53
N ALA A 170 13.48 32.18 -2.99
CA ALA A 170 13.74 30.94 -2.26
C ALA A 170 12.81 30.75 -1.04
N VAL A 171 12.50 31.84 -0.34
CA VAL A 171 11.62 31.84 0.85
C VAL A 171 10.16 31.65 0.46
N GLU A 172 9.70 32.35 -0.58
CA GLU A 172 8.33 32.19 -1.09
C GLU A 172 8.10 30.78 -1.62
N ALA A 173 9.07 30.21 -2.33
CA ALA A 173 8.99 28.83 -2.81
C ALA A 173 8.90 27.83 -1.65
N GLU A 174 9.67 28.03 -0.57
CA GLU A 174 9.60 27.17 0.62
C GLU A 174 8.23 27.25 1.29
N LEU A 175 7.75 28.47 1.51
CA LEU A 175 6.48 28.73 2.18
C LEU A 175 5.31 28.17 1.36
N ALA A 176 5.27 28.46 0.05
CA ALA A 176 4.21 27.99 -0.84
C ALA A 176 4.19 26.46 -0.94
N ALA A 177 5.36 25.81 -1.00
CA ALA A 177 5.44 24.37 -1.10
C ALA A 177 4.79 23.68 0.11
N HIS A 178 5.07 24.14 1.33
CA HIS A 178 4.52 23.55 2.57
C HIS A 178 3.12 24.05 2.93
N GLN A 179 2.69 25.21 2.44
CA GLN A 179 1.31 25.70 2.66
C GLN A 179 0.29 25.10 1.69
N GLN A 180 0.72 24.72 0.49
CA GLN A 180 -0.18 24.28 -0.58
C GLN A 180 -0.14 22.78 -0.85
N ASN A 181 0.73 22.03 -0.15
CA ASN A 181 0.88 20.59 -0.37
C ASN A 181 1.04 19.87 0.97
N ALA A 182 0.48 18.67 1.06
CA ALA A 182 0.73 17.76 2.17
C ALA A 182 2.03 16.96 1.98
N GLU A 183 2.46 16.26 3.03
CA GLU A 183 3.66 15.43 3.05
C GLU A 183 3.57 14.22 2.11
N LEU A 184 2.35 13.74 1.88
CA LEU A 184 2.05 12.69 0.90
C LEU A 184 1.15 13.22 -0.20
N THR A 185 1.37 12.73 -1.41
CA THR A 185 0.58 13.05 -2.61
C THR A 185 -0.24 11.83 -3.04
N TRP A 186 -1.49 12.07 -3.44
CA TRP A 186 -2.33 11.07 -4.09
C TRP A 186 -1.64 10.56 -5.36
N ASP A 187 -1.44 9.24 -5.48
CA ASP A 187 -0.73 8.67 -6.62
C ASP A 187 -1.67 7.92 -7.57
N ASN A 188 -2.37 6.92 -7.04
CA ASN A 188 -3.24 6.06 -7.81
C ASN A 188 -4.24 5.35 -6.90
N GLU A 189 -5.20 4.67 -7.50
CA GLU A 189 -6.30 4.01 -6.80
C GLU A 189 -6.63 2.65 -7.43
N LEU A 190 -7.40 1.84 -6.72
CA LEU A 190 -8.05 0.65 -7.25
C LEU A 190 -9.37 0.38 -6.53
N TYR A 191 -10.24 -0.37 -7.19
CA TYR A 191 -11.52 -0.80 -6.65
C TYR A 191 -11.60 -2.33 -6.62
N LEU A 192 -12.07 -2.87 -5.49
CA LEU A 192 -12.20 -4.31 -5.24
C LEU A 192 -13.64 -4.62 -4.81
N PRO A 193 -14.48 -5.17 -5.69
CA PRO A 193 -15.72 -5.78 -5.25
C PRO A 193 -15.42 -6.94 -4.29
N TRP A 194 -16.21 -7.07 -3.22
CA TRP A 194 -15.96 -8.13 -2.25
C TRP A 194 -16.04 -9.52 -2.89
N GLY A 195 -15.03 -10.35 -2.61
CA GLY A 195 -14.94 -11.72 -3.11
C GLY A 195 -14.67 -11.85 -4.61
N SER A 196 -14.46 -10.75 -5.33
CA SER A 196 -14.11 -10.84 -6.75
C SER A 196 -12.74 -11.50 -6.92
N THR A 197 -12.65 -12.41 -7.90
CA THR A 197 -11.38 -13.02 -8.32
C THR A 197 -10.96 -12.56 -9.71
N PHE A 198 -11.83 -11.82 -10.38
CA PHE A 198 -11.67 -11.41 -11.75
C PHE A 198 -11.05 -10.02 -11.80
N VAL A 199 -9.94 -9.90 -12.53
CA VAL A 199 -9.19 -8.66 -12.64
C VAL A 199 -9.37 -8.06 -14.02
N THR A 200 -9.84 -6.83 -14.05
CA THR A 200 -9.90 -6.00 -15.24
C THR A 200 -8.75 -4.99 -15.15
N VAL A 201 -7.65 -5.28 -15.86
CA VAL A 201 -6.52 -4.37 -15.95
C VAL A 201 -6.88 -3.25 -16.92
N ALA A 202 -6.82 -2.01 -16.44
CA ALA A 202 -7.12 -0.83 -17.26
C ALA A 202 -6.17 -0.74 -18.47
N PRO A 203 -6.66 -0.85 -19.72
CA PRO A 203 -5.85 -0.65 -20.91
C PRO A 203 -5.90 0.82 -21.31
N GLY A 204 -4.83 1.56 -21.05
CA GLY A 204 -4.53 2.87 -21.65
C GLY A 204 -5.57 3.98 -21.47
N GLU A 205 -5.27 5.15 -22.02
CA GLU A 205 -5.97 6.43 -21.80
C GLU A 205 -7.51 6.39 -22.03
N GLY A 206 -8.25 7.01 -21.10
CA GLY A 206 -9.69 7.31 -21.21
C GLY A 206 -10.44 7.07 -19.89
N GLY A 207 -11.46 7.88 -19.61
CA GLY A 207 -12.41 7.57 -18.52
C GLY A 207 -13.21 6.30 -18.86
N ARG A 208 -13.45 5.42 -17.89
CA ARG A 208 -14.24 4.19 -18.10
C ARG A 208 -15.26 3.99 -16.99
N VAL A 209 -16.36 3.34 -17.35
CA VAL A 209 -17.28 2.75 -16.39
C VAL A 209 -16.50 1.72 -15.56
N ILE A 210 -16.50 1.89 -14.24
CA ILE A 210 -16.00 0.84 -13.34
C ILE A 210 -17.05 -0.27 -13.34
N ASP A 211 -16.66 -1.46 -13.81
CA ASP A 211 -17.49 -2.65 -13.65
C ASP A 211 -17.57 -3.01 -12.16
N PRO A 212 -18.76 -2.96 -11.53
CA PRO A 212 -18.91 -3.20 -10.10
C PRO A 212 -18.67 -4.65 -9.69
N THR A 213 -18.43 -5.56 -10.64
CA THR A 213 -18.24 -7.00 -10.41
C THR A 213 -16.79 -7.46 -10.57
N SER A 214 -15.93 -6.64 -11.18
CA SER A 214 -14.52 -6.94 -11.40
C SER A 214 -13.59 -5.96 -10.69
N ILE A 215 -12.39 -6.44 -10.37
CA ILE A 215 -11.34 -5.62 -9.78
C ILE A 215 -10.85 -4.63 -10.83
N ALA A 216 -10.99 -3.34 -10.55
CA ALA A 216 -10.49 -2.27 -11.41
C ALA A 216 -9.14 -1.79 -10.89
N ALA A 217 -8.07 -2.17 -11.59
CA ALA A 217 -6.68 -1.90 -11.21
C ALA A 217 -5.82 -1.60 -12.45
N ALA A 218 -4.71 -0.88 -12.26
CA ALA A 218 -3.62 -0.83 -13.22
C ALA A 218 -2.63 -1.97 -12.90
N GLU A 219 -1.80 -2.35 -13.87
CA GLU A 219 -0.80 -3.41 -13.67
C GLU A 219 0.14 -3.11 -12.48
N THR A 220 0.57 -1.85 -12.36
CA THR A 220 1.40 -1.39 -11.23
C THR A 220 0.65 -1.53 -9.91
N THR A 221 -0.60 -1.08 -9.83
CA THR A 221 -1.37 -1.08 -8.58
C THR A 221 -1.77 -2.49 -8.13
N LEU A 222 -1.86 -3.48 -9.02
CA LEU A 222 -2.04 -4.89 -8.63
C LEU A 222 -0.86 -5.43 -7.81
N SER A 223 0.37 -5.09 -8.19
CA SER A 223 1.56 -5.48 -7.42
C SER A 223 1.59 -4.81 -6.05
N TRP A 224 1.12 -3.56 -5.98
CA TRP A 224 1.01 -2.80 -4.73
C TRP A 224 -0.07 -3.40 -3.83
N LEU A 225 -1.20 -3.82 -4.41
CA LEU A 225 -2.27 -4.49 -3.69
C LEU A 225 -1.82 -5.78 -3.02
N GLN A 226 -0.95 -6.58 -3.66
CA GLN A 226 -0.39 -7.78 -3.03
C GLN A 226 0.37 -7.42 -1.75
N THR A 227 1.11 -6.31 -1.78
CA THR A 227 1.85 -5.80 -0.63
C THR A 227 0.90 -5.29 0.46
N VAL A 228 -0.15 -4.57 0.08
CA VAL A 228 -1.19 -4.10 1.00
C VAL A 228 -1.94 -5.28 1.65
N HIS A 229 -2.36 -6.26 0.86
CA HIS A 229 -3.05 -7.46 1.36
C HIS A 229 -2.17 -8.25 2.31
N ALA A 230 -0.88 -8.39 2.01
CA ALA A 230 0.08 -8.95 2.95
C ALA A 230 0.15 -8.12 4.25
N GLY A 231 0.21 -6.78 4.15
CA GLY A 231 0.17 -5.86 5.28
C GLY A 231 -1.08 -6.02 6.15
N TRP A 232 -2.26 -6.18 5.55
CA TRP A 232 -3.51 -6.48 6.26
C TRP A 232 -3.43 -7.79 7.04
N ILE A 233 -2.93 -8.87 6.42
CA ILE A 233 -2.78 -10.18 7.08
C ILE A 233 -1.81 -10.07 8.27
N PHE A 234 -0.68 -9.37 8.11
CA PHE A 234 0.30 -9.16 9.19
C PHE A 234 -0.19 -8.24 10.31
N SER A 235 -1.13 -7.34 10.01
CA SER A 235 -1.78 -6.47 11.00
C SER A 235 -2.85 -7.20 11.83
N ASN A 236 -3.39 -8.30 11.29
CA ASN A 236 -4.29 -9.19 12.02
C ASN A 236 -3.52 -10.08 13.00
N PRO A 237 -4.15 -10.53 14.11
CA PRO A 237 -3.50 -11.40 15.09
C PRO A 237 -2.87 -12.64 14.45
N ASN A 238 -1.56 -12.81 14.63
CA ASN A 238 -0.79 -13.95 14.17
C ASN A 238 0.42 -14.19 15.09
N ASN A 239 1.24 -15.20 14.79
CA ASN A 239 2.38 -15.60 15.62
C ASN A 239 3.71 -14.96 15.23
N LEU A 240 3.75 -14.16 14.16
CA LEU A 240 4.96 -13.50 13.65
C LEU A 240 5.02 -12.03 14.04
N THR A 241 3.87 -11.42 14.31
CA THR A 241 3.77 -10.00 14.65
C THR A 241 3.21 -9.78 16.05
N GLU A 242 3.56 -8.62 16.59
CA GLU A 242 2.96 -8.05 17.78
C GLU A 242 2.42 -6.66 17.41
N THR A 243 1.19 -6.38 17.83
CA THR A 243 0.54 -5.09 17.61
C THR A 243 0.43 -4.39 18.96
N THR A 244 1.08 -3.23 19.07
CA THR A 244 0.93 -2.34 20.22
C THR A 244 0.08 -1.12 19.84
N GLU A 245 -0.55 -0.50 20.84
CA GLU A 245 -1.40 0.68 20.63
C GLU A 245 -0.73 1.92 21.21
N GLU A 246 -0.25 2.82 20.33
CA GLU A 246 0.25 4.13 20.70
C GLU A 246 -0.91 5.12 20.78
N HIS A 247 -1.17 5.62 21.98
CA HIS A 247 -2.27 6.55 22.24
C HIS A 247 -1.81 8.00 22.17
N LEU A 248 -2.64 8.85 21.56
CA LEU A 248 -2.43 10.29 21.63
C LEU A 248 -2.62 10.81 23.07
N PRO A 249 -1.85 11.83 23.49
CA PRO A 249 -2.16 12.61 24.68
C PRO A 249 -3.61 13.11 24.64
N ARG A 250 -4.26 13.14 25.80
CA ARG A 250 -5.69 13.50 25.94
C ARG A 250 -6.07 14.81 25.23
N THR A 251 -5.21 15.83 25.31
CA THR A 251 -5.43 17.13 24.69
C THR A 251 -5.49 17.05 23.16
N GLN A 252 -4.57 16.30 22.55
CA GLN A 252 -4.54 16.08 21.11
C GLN A 252 -5.74 15.23 20.67
N ARG A 253 -6.11 14.22 21.46
CA ARG A 253 -7.31 13.40 21.20
C ARG A 253 -8.58 14.24 21.13
N ILE A 254 -8.81 15.11 22.12
CA ILE A 254 -9.98 16.00 22.15
C ILE A 254 -10.00 16.97 20.96
N ARG A 255 -8.82 17.48 20.56
CA ARG A 255 -8.70 18.34 19.37
C ARG A 255 -9.11 17.59 18.10
N ALA A 256 -8.60 16.37 17.91
CA ALA A 256 -8.93 15.53 16.76
C ALA A 256 -10.43 15.24 16.66
N GLU A 257 -11.07 14.87 17.78
CA GLU A 257 -12.51 14.59 17.83
C GLU A 257 -13.35 15.82 17.47
N ARG A 258 -12.94 17.02 17.93
CA ARG A 258 -13.61 18.28 17.60
C ARG A 258 -13.48 18.66 16.12
N ALA A 259 -12.39 18.26 15.47
CA ALA A 259 -12.19 18.41 14.04
C ALA A 259 -12.92 17.33 13.20
N GLY A 260 -13.71 16.46 13.83
CA GLY A 260 -14.47 15.41 13.14
C GLY A 260 -13.65 14.17 12.79
N HIS A 261 -12.42 14.06 13.32
CA HIS A 261 -11.55 12.92 13.07
C HIS A 261 -11.73 11.82 14.11
N ARG A 262 -11.56 10.57 13.66
CA ARG A 262 -11.50 9.43 14.56
C ARG A 262 -10.20 9.43 15.36
N ALA A 263 -10.29 9.61 16.67
CA ALA A 263 -9.15 9.69 17.56
C ALA A 263 -8.67 8.31 18.08
N SER A 264 -8.68 7.31 17.19
CA SER A 264 -8.26 5.95 17.51
C SER A 264 -6.75 5.87 17.77
N PRO A 265 -6.29 4.98 18.67
CA PRO A 265 -4.87 4.76 18.86
C PRO A 265 -4.23 4.26 17.56
N VAL A 266 -2.93 4.54 17.42
CA VAL A 266 -2.13 4.03 16.31
C VAL A 266 -1.73 2.60 16.63
N ARG A 267 -2.10 1.67 15.75
CA ARG A 267 -1.70 0.26 15.84
C ARG A 267 -0.32 0.10 15.21
N VAL A 268 0.70 -0.08 16.04
CA VAL A 268 2.08 -0.29 15.60
C VAL A 268 2.32 -1.77 15.41
N VAL A 269 2.56 -2.19 14.16
CA VAL A 269 2.79 -3.58 13.79
C VAL A 269 4.30 -3.83 13.72
N SER A 270 4.79 -4.71 14.59
CA SER A 270 6.20 -5.05 14.75
C SER A 270 6.42 -6.56 14.78
N ILE A 271 7.68 -7.00 14.62
CA ILE A 271 8.02 -8.43 14.74
C ILE A 271 7.82 -8.87 16.19
N SER A 272 7.13 -10.00 16.38
CA SER A 272 7.00 -10.60 17.70
C SER A 272 8.37 -11.07 18.20
N ARG A 273 8.80 -10.56 19.36
CA ARG A 273 10.07 -10.95 20.00
C ARG A 273 9.92 -12.17 20.92
N LYS A 274 8.72 -12.73 21.04
CA LYS A 274 8.49 -13.90 21.89
C LYS A 274 9.31 -15.07 21.32
N PRO A 275 10.21 -15.69 22.09
CA PRO A 275 10.92 -16.87 21.63
C PRO A 275 9.87 -17.90 21.26
N SER A 276 9.84 -18.25 19.98
CA SER A 276 9.04 -19.36 19.49
C SER A 276 9.49 -20.60 20.26
N SER A 277 8.73 -20.99 21.29
CA SER A 277 8.95 -22.22 22.05
C SER A 277 8.61 -23.47 21.24
N ARG A 278 8.37 -23.33 19.92
CA ARG A 278 8.38 -24.45 19.00
C ARG A 278 9.79 -25.01 18.97
N SER A 279 9.96 -26.10 19.72
CA SER A 279 10.88 -27.15 19.35
C SER A 279 10.84 -27.33 17.84
N VAL A 280 12.01 -27.48 17.23
CA VAL A 280 12.16 -27.94 15.85
C VAL A 280 11.47 -29.30 15.78
N ARG A 281 10.14 -29.31 15.61
CA ARG A 281 9.42 -30.51 15.24
C ARG A 281 9.88 -30.78 13.82
N GLN A 282 10.71 -31.82 13.69
CA GLN A 282 10.95 -32.50 12.42
C GLN A 282 9.59 -32.63 11.74
N GLY A 283 9.38 -31.82 10.71
CA GLY A 283 8.23 -32.02 9.85
C GLY A 283 8.50 -33.32 9.12
N ASP A 284 7.71 -34.36 9.41
CA ASP A 284 7.65 -35.52 8.54
C ASP A 284 7.46 -35.01 7.10
N PRO A 285 8.29 -35.46 6.15
CA PRO A 285 8.31 -34.92 4.81
C PRO A 285 6.99 -35.25 4.11
N SER A 286 6.03 -34.34 4.14
CA SER A 286 4.94 -34.37 3.17
C SER A 286 5.46 -33.81 1.86
N GLY A 287 5.93 -34.71 1.00
CA GLY A 287 6.42 -34.43 -0.34
C GLY A 287 7.82 -34.95 -0.64
N ARG A 288 8.20 -34.83 -1.91
CA ARG A 288 9.46 -35.29 -2.53
C ARG A 288 10.67 -35.05 -1.62
N THR A 289 11.43 -36.11 -1.34
CA THR A 289 12.68 -36.07 -0.56
C THR A 289 13.67 -35.15 -1.26
N VAL A 290 14.17 -34.13 -0.55
CA VAL A 290 15.15 -33.18 -1.09
C VAL A 290 16.49 -33.45 -0.42
N SER A 291 17.55 -33.59 -1.23
CA SER A 291 18.91 -33.91 -0.77
C SER A 291 19.76 -32.67 -0.45
N VAL A 292 19.18 -31.47 -0.55
CA VAL A 292 19.86 -30.18 -0.34
C VAL A 292 19.06 -29.31 0.62
N GLN A 293 19.75 -28.44 1.35
CA GLN A 293 19.13 -27.40 2.17
C GLN A 293 18.98 -26.11 1.36
N PHE A 294 17.82 -25.46 1.39
CA PHE A 294 17.63 -24.17 0.70
C PHE A 294 16.69 -23.25 1.48
N PRO A 295 16.89 -21.92 1.41
CA PRO A 295 16.04 -20.98 2.12
C PRO A 295 14.69 -20.87 1.43
N VAL A 296 13.63 -20.89 2.22
CA VAL A 296 12.25 -20.65 1.78
C VAL A 296 11.85 -19.25 2.24
N ALA A 297 11.47 -18.40 1.29
CA ALA A 297 10.94 -17.07 1.60
C ALA A 297 9.63 -17.17 2.40
N PRO A 298 9.30 -16.16 3.22
CA PRO A 298 7.98 -16.05 3.85
C PRO A 298 6.85 -16.15 2.82
N PHE A 299 5.74 -16.80 3.18
CA PHE A 299 4.61 -16.98 2.26
C PHE A 299 3.29 -17.14 3.00
N PHE A 300 2.17 -17.05 2.28
CA PHE A 300 0.83 -17.27 2.82
C PHE A 300 0.26 -18.63 2.42
N ARG A 301 -0.26 -19.35 3.42
CA ARG A 301 -0.95 -20.63 3.23
C ARG A 301 -2.43 -20.49 3.54
N ARG A 302 -3.31 -21.01 2.67
CA ARG A 302 -4.72 -21.21 3.03
C ARG A 302 -4.81 -22.38 4.00
N GLN A 303 -5.30 -22.14 5.21
CA GLN A 303 -5.58 -23.18 6.18
C GLN A 303 -7.09 -23.33 6.41
N PRO A 304 -7.58 -24.58 6.54
CA PRO A 304 -8.94 -24.83 6.98
C PRO A 304 -9.16 -24.33 8.40
N TYR A 305 -10.34 -23.75 8.67
CA TYR A 305 -10.76 -23.38 10.02
C TYR A 305 -12.29 -23.41 10.16
N GLY A 306 -12.80 -23.13 11.36
CA GLY A 306 -14.23 -23.10 11.66
C GLY A 306 -14.87 -24.50 11.79
N PRO A 307 -16.20 -24.56 12.01
CA PRO A 307 -16.93 -25.83 12.12
C PRO A 307 -16.72 -26.71 10.89
N GLY A 308 -16.34 -27.96 11.10
CA GLY A 308 -16.12 -28.91 10.02
C GLY A 308 -14.99 -28.56 9.04
N SER A 309 -14.08 -27.62 9.37
CA SER A 309 -12.99 -27.20 8.47
C SER A 309 -13.47 -26.70 7.10
N GLN A 310 -14.68 -26.12 7.03
CA GLN A 310 -15.26 -25.64 5.77
C GLN A 310 -14.75 -24.25 5.37
N LEU A 311 -14.30 -23.44 6.32
CA LEU A 311 -13.79 -22.10 6.05
C LEU A 311 -12.30 -22.14 5.69
N ARG A 312 -11.81 -21.11 4.99
CA ARG A 312 -10.40 -20.98 4.59
C ARG A 312 -9.88 -19.61 5.02
N LYS A 313 -8.74 -19.59 5.71
CA LYS A 313 -8.05 -18.35 6.11
C LYS A 313 -6.63 -18.36 5.59
N LEU A 314 -6.14 -17.21 5.13
CA LEU A 314 -4.73 -17.01 4.83
C LEU A 314 -3.97 -16.80 6.13
N ILE A 315 -2.93 -17.61 6.34
CA ILE A 315 -2.02 -17.46 7.48
C ILE A 315 -0.60 -17.19 6.97
N PRO A 316 0.15 -16.29 7.64
CA PRO A 316 1.54 -16.05 7.29
C PRO A 316 2.41 -17.20 7.81
N ILE A 317 3.35 -17.64 6.99
CA ILE A 317 4.37 -18.62 7.34
C ILE A 317 5.73 -17.93 7.29
N ALA A 318 6.48 -18.02 8.38
CA ALA A 318 7.84 -17.48 8.44
C ALA A 318 8.75 -18.16 7.42
N GLY A 319 9.71 -17.38 6.91
CA GLY A 319 10.82 -17.95 6.14
C GLY A 319 11.58 -18.97 6.98
N HIS A 320 11.99 -20.07 6.35
CA HIS A 320 12.69 -21.17 7.03
C HIS A 320 13.60 -21.91 6.06
N TRP A 321 14.51 -22.72 6.59
CA TRP A 321 15.31 -23.63 5.79
C TRP A 321 14.55 -24.93 5.56
N ARG A 322 14.53 -25.41 4.31
CA ARG A 322 13.96 -26.72 3.95
C ARG A 322 15.07 -27.66 3.51
N GLY A 323 15.01 -28.90 3.97
CA GLY A 323 15.99 -29.96 3.69
C GLY A 323 16.58 -30.52 4.99
N PRO A 324 17.28 -31.67 4.94
CA PRO A 324 18.01 -32.20 6.09
C PRO A 324 19.02 -31.18 6.63
N LEU A 325 19.23 -31.16 7.96
CA LEU A 325 20.21 -30.24 8.58
C LEU A 325 21.63 -30.45 8.06
N ASP A 326 21.98 -31.71 7.75
CA ASP A 326 23.31 -32.09 7.29
C ASP A 326 23.46 -32.03 5.76
N ALA A 327 22.43 -31.59 5.04
CA ALA A 327 22.46 -31.50 3.59
C ALA A 327 23.16 -30.22 3.10
N PRO A 328 23.86 -30.25 1.95
CA PRO A 328 24.55 -29.08 1.43
C PRO A 328 23.57 -27.93 1.10
N VAL A 329 23.99 -26.70 1.41
CA VAL A 329 23.20 -25.49 1.21
C VAL A 329 23.23 -25.05 -0.25
N ARG A 330 22.06 -24.87 -0.85
CA ARG A 330 21.85 -24.34 -2.18
C ARG A 330 21.17 -22.97 -2.10
N ILE A 331 21.94 -21.91 -2.34
CA ILE A 331 21.41 -20.55 -2.51
C ILE A 331 21.37 -20.28 -4.02
N THR A 332 20.19 -20.40 -4.64
CA THR A 332 20.03 -19.95 -6.03
C THR A 332 19.91 -18.43 -6.05
N GLN A 333 20.97 -17.73 -6.49
CA GLN A 333 20.83 -16.36 -6.98
C GLN A 333 19.99 -16.41 -8.26
N LYS A 334 18.79 -15.83 -8.24
CA LYS A 334 18.08 -15.53 -9.49
C LYS A 334 18.80 -14.36 -10.16
N VAL A 335 19.61 -14.65 -11.18
CA VAL A 335 20.12 -13.64 -12.12
C VAL A 335 19.09 -13.52 -13.23
N ASN A 336 18.33 -12.43 -13.25
CA ASN A 336 17.53 -12.07 -14.42
C ASN A 336 18.49 -11.48 -15.46
N VAL A 337 18.87 -12.26 -16.47
CA VAL A 337 19.57 -11.75 -17.64
C VAL A 337 18.54 -11.01 -18.49
N VAL A 338 18.71 -9.70 -18.65
CA VAL A 338 17.96 -8.91 -19.62
C VAL A 338 18.72 -9.03 -20.94
N ASP A 339 18.24 -9.89 -21.82
CA ASP A 339 18.78 -9.96 -23.18
C ASP A 339 18.51 -8.61 -23.87
N THR A 340 19.60 -7.95 -24.24
CA THR A 340 19.54 -6.73 -25.06
C THR A 340 19.19 -7.15 -26.48
N ALA A 341 18.20 -6.51 -27.11
CA ALA A 341 17.79 -6.83 -28.47
C ALA A 341 18.97 -6.70 -29.46
N PRO A 342 19.14 -7.63 -30.42
CA PRO A 342 20.18 -7.52 -31.43
C PRO A 342 19.93 -6.30 -32.32
N THR A 343 20.99 -5.53 -32.52
CA THR A 343 21.05 -4.38 -33.42
C THR A 343 20.66 -4.82 -34.84
N PRO A 344 19.76 -4.12 -35.55
CA PRO A 344 19.41 -4.49 -36.91
C PRO A 344 20.62 -4.25 -37.82
N ASP A 345 21.12 -5.33 -38.41
CA ASP A 345 22.12 -5.28 -39.46
C ASP A 345 21.59 -4.49 -40.65
N SER A 346 22.39 -3.51 -41.07
CA SER A 346 22.24 -2.77 -42.31
C SER A 346 22.45 -3.68 -43.53
N ARG A 347 21.45 -3.79 -44.39
CA ARG A 347 21.62 -4.02 -45.82
C ARG A 347 20.62 -3.22 -46.62
#